data_AF-A0AAW2QHE7-F1
#
_entry.id   AF-A0AAW2QHE7-F1
#
_cell.length_a   1.000
_cell.length_b   1.000
_cell.length_c   1.000
_cell.angle_alpha   90.00
_cell.angle_beta   90.00
_cell.angle_gamma   90.00
#
_symmetry.space_group_name_H-M   'P 1'
#
loop_
_entity.id
_entity.type
_entity.pdbx_description
1 polymer ?
#
loop_
_entity_poly.entity_id
_entity_poly.type
_entity_poly.pdbx_seq_one_letter_code
_entity_poly.pdbx_strand_id
1 'polypeptide(L)'
;MAWLKDGDQSSRIFFRKVAKCRASKRVFQINTTDGRTLTSQPEVINEFVRYYQELLDGSTRDRPLDLRYLRPWARHVLTAEEAECLVLPVSPAEIKQAIFDIFETKAPGPDSYSAGFYKPHGR
;
A
#
# COMPACT_ATOMS: atom_id res chain seq x y z
N MET A 1 -31.80 15.91 -1.83
CA MET A 1 -31.36 16.81 -2.93
C MET A 1 -30.26 17.82 -2.54
N ALA A 2 -29.67 17.78 -1.34
CA ALA A 2 -28.62 18.74 -0.96
C ALA A 2 -27.20 18.35 -1.44
N TRP A 3 -26.93 17.05 -1.63
CA TRP A 3 -25.61 16.56 -2.04
C TRP A 3 -25.26 16.86 -3.51
N LEU A 4 -26.27 17.12 -4.35
CA LEU A 4 -26.11 17.40 -5.78
C LEU A 4 -25.87 18.89 -6.09
N LYS A 5 -26.18 19.80 -5.15
CA LYS A 5 -25.98 21.26 -5.32
C LYS A 5 -24.65 21.76 -4.75
N ASP A 6 -24.11 21.09 -3.73
CA ASP A 6 -22.83 21.43 -3.10
C ASP A 6 -21.65 20.60 -3.65
N GLY A 7 -21.80 20.06 -4.86
CA GLY A 7 -20.74 19.32 -5.55
C GLY A 7 -19.43 20.09 -5.54
N ASP A 8 -18.41 19.44 -4.97
CA ASP A 8 -16.99 19.84 -4.91
C ASP A 8 -16.66 21.21 -4.28
N GLN A 9 -17.63 21.89 -3.66
CA GLN A 9 -17.30 23.09 -2.88
C GLN A 9 -16.89 22.71 -1.47
N SER A 10 -15.69 23.17 -1.09
CA SER A 10 -15.12 22.95 0.23
C SER A 10 -15.99 23.60 1.30
N SER A 11 -16.97 22.87 1.82
CA SER A 11 -17.89 23.39 2.83
C SER A 11 -17.16 23.75 4.12
N ARG A 12 -17.72 24.66 4.92
CA ARG A 12 -17.21 24.98 6.27
C ARG A 12 -17.01 23.73 7.14
N ILE A 13 -17.86 22.73 6.95
CA ILE A 13 -17.79 21.44 7.65
C ILE A 13 -16.56 20.64 7.19
N PHE A 14 -16.30 20.61 5.88
CA PHE A 14 -15.11 19.97 5.31
C PHE A 14 -13.81 20.57 5.88
N PHE A 15 -13.66 21.89 5.86
CA PHE A 15 -12.47 22.55 6.39
C PHE A 15 -12.28 22.32 7.89
N ARG A 16 -13.35 22.31 8.70
CA ARG A 16 -13.27 21.96 10.13
C ARG A 16 -12.80 20.52 10.35
N LYS A 17 -13.27 19.56 9.53
CA LYS A 17 -12.78 18.18 9.58
C LYS A 17 -11.29 18.11 9.23
N VAL A 18 -10.86 18.78 8.16
CA VAL A 18 -9.45 18.84 7.76
C VAL A 18 -8.58 19.43 8.88
N ALA A 19 -9.00 20.54 9.50
CA ALA A 19 -8.28 21.17 10.59
C ALA A 19 -8.15 20.24 11.82
N LYS A 20 -9.23 19.56 12.20
CA LYS A 20 -9.21 18.56 13.29
C LYS A 20 -8.26 17.41 12.97
N CYS A 21 -8.30 16.90 11.74
CA CYS A 21 -7.38 15.84 11.30
C CYS A 21 -5.92 16.30 11.33
N ARG A 22 -5.62 17.53 10.86
CA ARG A 22 -4.27 18.11 10.91
C ARG A 22 -3.76 18.23 12.34
N ALA A 23 -4.59 18.73 13.26
CA ALA A 23 -4.24 18.86 14.66
C ALA A 23 -3.97 17.49 15.31
N SER A 24 -4.82 16.51 15.03
CA SER A 24 -4.69 15.15 15.60
C SER A 24 -3.52 14.35 15.02
N LYS A 25 -3.12 14.62 13.77
CA LYS A 25 -2.01 13.92 13.09
C LYS A 25 -0.68 14.66 13.20
N ARG A 26 -0.63 15.76 13.96
CA ARG A 26 0.61 16.52 14.13
C ARG A 26 1.57 15.73 15.01
N VAL A 27 2.74 15.43 14.46
CA VAL A 27 3.85 14.85 15.22
C VAL A 27 4.56 15.99 15.95
N PHE A 28 4.62 15.91 17.27
CA PHE A 28 5.23 16.94 18.13
C PHE A 28 6.70 16.63 18.44
N GLN A 29 7.05 15.36 18.46
CA GLN A 29 8.36 14.88 18.84
C GLN A 29 8.62 13.53 18.21
N ILE A 30 9.88 13.28 17.87
CA ILE A 30 10.37 11.95 17.52
C ILE A 30 11.68 11.66 18.27
N ASN A 31 11.94 10.38 18.50
CA ASN A 31 13.20 9.92 19.09
C ASN A 31 14.03 9.26 17.99
N THR A 32 15.25 9.75 17.81
CA THR A 32 16.22 9.24 16.83
C THR A 32 16.85 7.93 17.30
N THR A 33 17.47 7.19 16.38
CA THR A 33 18.25 5.97 16.67
C THR A 33 19.39 6.22 17.65
N ASP A 34 19.92 7.45 17.67
CA ASP A 34 21.05 7.85 18.51
C ASP A 34 20.60 8.31 19.91
N GLY A 35 19.33 8.12 20.25
CA GLY A 35 18.75 8.47 21.55
C GLY A 35 18.42 9.95 21.73
N ARG A 36 18.54 10.77 20.68
CA ARG A 36 18.17 12.20 20.73
C ARG A 36 16.67 12.37 20.51
N THR A 37 16.13 13.36 21.20
CA THR A 37 14.73 13.78 21.11
C THR A 37 14.64 15.04 20.25
N LEU A 38 13.96 14.97 19.11
CA LEU A 38 13.73 16.12 18.22
C LEU A 38 12.32 16.65 18.45
N THR A 39 12.21 17.95 18.73
CA THR A 39 10.93 18.65 18.98
C THR A 39 10.66 19.78 17.98
N SER A 40 11.68 20.21 17.24
CA SER A 40 11.57 21.22 16.20
C SER A 40 10.98 20.62 14.92
N GLN A 41 9.93 21.23 14.37
CA GLN A 41 9.30 20.74 13.14
C GLN A 41 10.25 20.52 11.95
N PRO A 42 11.18 21.46 11.61
CA PRO A 42 12.13 21.21 10.52
C PRO A 42 13.05 20.01 10.80
N GLU A 43 13.47 19.81 12.05
CA GLU A 43 14.31 18.66 12.43
C GLU A 43 13.53 17.35 12.32
N VAL A 44 12.28 17.34 12.79
CA VAL A 44 11.36 16.20 12.66
C VAL A 44 11.20 15.82 11.19
N ILE A 45 10.92 16.79 10.31
CA ILE A 45 10.76 16.54 8.87
C ILE A 45 12.03 15.97 8.25
N ASN A 46 13.20 16.56 8.55
CA ASN A 46 14.47 16.11 7.98
C ASN A 46 14.81 14.68 8.44
N GLU A 47 14.58 14.37 9.71
CA GLU A 47 14.80 13.03 10.25
C GLU A 47 13.83 12.00 9.65
N PHE A 48 12.56 12.38 9.42
CA PHE A 48 11.61 11.52 8.69
C PHE A 48 12.11 11.18 7.28
N VAL A 49 12.58 12.20 6.54
CA VAL A 49 13.12 12.00 5.19
C VAL A 49 14.35 11.11 5.24
N ARG A 50 15.31 11.39 6.12
CA ARG A 50 16.53 10.59 6.30
C ARG A 50 16.21 9.13 6.60
N TYR A 51 15.34 8.89 7.59
CA TYR A 51 14.96 7.54 7.99
C TYR A 51 14.32 6.74 6.84
N TYR A 52 13.38 7.33 6.11
CA TYR A 52 12.72 6.63 5.01
C TYR A 52 13.62 6.49 3.77
N GLN A 53 14.56 7.40 3.55
CA GLN A 53 15.59 7.22 2.53
C GLN A 53 16.45 6.00 2.86
N GLU A 54 16.98 5.90 4.08
CA GLU A 54 17.78 4.74 4.52
C GLU A 54 16.97 3.43 4.51
N LEU A 55 15.69 3.49 4.88
CA LEU A 55 14.81 2.32 4.85
C LEU A 55 14.51 1.83 3.43
N LEU A 56 14.41 2.75 2.46
CA LEU A 56 13.97 2.45 1.10
C LEU A 56 15.11 2.38 0.08
N ASP A 57 16.32 2.86 0.38
CA ASP A 57 17.46 2.84 -0.57
C ASP A 57 17.96 1.41 -0.86
N GLY A 58 17.50 0.42 -0.10
CA GLY A 58 17.77 -0.99 -0.33
C GLY A 58 19.09 -1.50 0.26
N SER A 59 19.89 -0.64 0.91
CA SER A 59 21.09 -1.04 1.67
C SER A 59 20.76 -1.89 2.91
N THR A 60 19.51 -1.85 3.38
CA THR A 60 18.99 -2.70 4.47
C THR A 60 18.52 -4.10 4.01
N ARG A 61 18.70 -4.46 2.73
CA ARG A 61 18.29 -5.78 2.19
C ARG A 61 19.05 -6.98 2.75
N ASP A 62 20.17 -6.75 3.43
CA ASP A 62 21.01 -7.82 4.00
C ASP A 62 20.63 -8.22 5.43
N ARG A 63 19.50 -7.76 5.99
CA ARG A 63 19.02 -8.34 7.26
C ARG A 63 18.51 -9.75 6.96
N PRO A 64 19.20 -10.83 7.41
CA PRO A 64 18.66 -12.17 7.25
C PRO A 64 17.30 -12.22 7.94
N LEU A 65 16.27 -12.55 7.18
CA LEU A 65 14.93 -12.75 7.72
C LEU A 65 14.99 -13.96 8.66
N ASP A 66 14.86 -13.72 9.96
CA ASP A 66 14.80 -14.82 10.92
C ASP A 66 13.44 -15.52 10.79
N LEU A 67 13.42 -16.58 9.99
CA LEU A 67 12.23 -17.41 9.77
C LEU A 67 11.67 -17.98 11.08
N ARG A 68 12.46 -18.07 12.15
CA ARG A 68 11.97 -18.51 13.47
C ARG A 68 10.99 -17.50 14.07
N TYR A 69 11.13 -16.21 13.78
CA TYR A 69 10.18 -15.18 14.22
C TYR A 69 8.83 -15.31 13.49
N LEU A 70 8.86 -15.73 12.22
CA LEU A 70 7.65 -15.88 11.40
C LEU A 70 6.92 -17.20 11.64
N ARG A 71 7.63 -18.27 12.04
CA ARG A 71 7.05 -19.60 12.26
C ARG A 71 5.80 -19.63 13.16
N PRO A 72 5.74 -18.90 14.30
CA PRO A 72 4.53 -18.85 15.12
C PRO A 72 3.32 -18.20 14.43
N TRP A 73 3.57 -17.35 13.43
CA TRP A 73 2.56 -16.60 12.67
C TRP A 73 2.24 -17.25 11.32
N ALA A 74 3.07 -18.19 10.87
CA ALA A 74 2.85 -18.95 9.64
C ALA A 74 1.72 -19.97 9.88
N ARG A 75 0.50 -19.56 9.56
CA ARG A 75 -0.70 -20.42 9.67
C ARG A 75 -0.71 -21.57 8.67
N HIS A 76 0.01 -21.43 7.56
CA HIS A 76 0.17 -22.45 6.53
C HIS A 76 1.64 -22.49 6.12
N VAL A 77 2.23 -23.69 6.15
CA VAL A 77 3.55 -23.95 5.57
C VAL A 77 3.28 -24.75 4.30
N LEU A 78 3.77 -24.23 3.18
CA LEU A 78 3.54 -24.83 1.87
C LEU A 78 4.08 -26.27 1.85
N THR A 79 3.34 -27.18 1.23
CA THR A 79 3.88 -28.49 0.87
C THR A 79 4.90 -28.34 -0.26
N ALA A 80 5.68 -29.40 -0.51
CA ALA A 80 6.64 -29.39 -1.63
C ALA A 80 5.92 -29.16 -2.96
N GLU A 81 4.77 -29.79 -3.14
CA GLU A 81 3.94 -29.70 -4.34
C GLU A 81 3.36 -28.29 -4.53
N GLU A 82 2.89 -27.65 -3.45
CA GLU A 82 2.42 -26.27 -3.50
C GLU A 82 3.55 -25.28 -3.85
N ALA A 83 4.74 -25.50 -3.29
CA ALA A 83 5.91 -24.69 -3.59
C ALA A 83 6.36 -24.85 -5.05
N GLU A 84 6.32 -26.06 -5.59
CA GLU A 84 6.61 -26.35 -6.99
C GLU A 84 5.60 -25.67 -7.93
N CYS A 85 4.30 -25.72 -7.61
CA CYS A 85 3.26 -25.03 -8.38
C CYS A 85 3.50 -23.51 -8.45
N LEU A 86 3.96 -22.87 -7.38
CA LEU A 86 4.19 -21.42 -7.33
C LEU A 86 5.38 -20.94 -8.18
N VAL A 87 6.30 -21.83 -8.55
CA VAL A 87 7.47 -21.50 -9.38
C VAL A 87 7.30 -21.88 -10.85
N LEU A 88 6.15 -22.46 -11.23
CA LEU A 88 5.86 -22.78 -12.62
C LEU A 88 5.73 -21.51 -13.47
N PRO A 89 6.14 -21.55 -14.75
CA PRO A 89 5.89 -20.45 -15.68
C PRO A 89 4.39 -20.19 -15.85
N VAL A 90 4.01 -18.92 -15.83
CA VAL A 90 2.63 -18.49 -16.08
C VAL A 90 2.22 -18.87 -17.50
N SER A 91 1.13 -19.61 -17.63
CA SER A 91 0.58 -20.05 -18.90
C SER A 91 -0.43 -19.05 -19.48
N PRO A 92 -0.61 -19.01 -20.83
CA PRO A 92 -1.66 -18.20 -21.45
C PRO A 92 -3.07 -18.56 -20.96
N ALA A 93 -3.31 -19.82 -20.61
CA ALA A 93 -4.59 -20.28 -20.10
C ALA A 93 -4.89 -19.69 -18.71
N GLU A 94 -3.90 -19.63 -17.81
CA GLU A 94 -4.03 -18.99 -16.50
C GLU A 94 -4.27 -17.48 -16.64
N ILE A 95 -3.55 -16.82 -17.54
CA ILE A 95 -3.76 -15.39 -17.82
C ILE A 95 -5.19 -15.13 -18.26
N LYS A 96 -5.69 -15.95 -19.21
CA LYS A 96 -7.07 -15.85 -19.68
C LYS A 96 -8.04 -16.07 -18.53
N GLN A 97 -7.91 -17.16 -17.78
CA GLN A 97 -8.79 -17.45 -16.65
C GLN A 97 -8.83 -16.29 -15.64
N ALA A 98 -7.67 -15.78 -15.24
CA ALA A 98 -7.56 -14.67 -14.30
C ALA A 98 -8.29 -13.40 -14.80
N ILE A 99 -8.18 -13.06 -16.09
CA ILE A 99 -8.91 -11.92 -16.67
C ILE A 99 -10.43 -12.14 -16.59
N PHE A 100 -10.89 -13.36 -16.87
CA PHE A 100 -12.32 -13.68 -16.83
C PHE A 100 -12.89 -13.80 -15.41
N ASP A 101 -12.07 -14.10 -14.41
CA ASP A 101 -12.46 -14.13 -13.00
C ASP A 101 -12.66 -12.73 -12.39
N ILE A 102 -12.02 -11.69 -12.96
CA ILE A 102 -12.17 -10.32 -12.46
C ILE A 102 -13.57 -9.79 -12.79
N PHE A 103 -14.33 -9.36 -11.78
CA PHE A 103 -15.66 -8.79 -11.99
C PHE A 103 -15.60 -7.50 -12.83
N GLU A 104 -16.55 -7.33 -13.77
CA GLU A 104 -16.50 -6.25 -14.79
C GLU A 104 -16.53 -4.83 -14.22
N THR A 105 -17.16 -4.66 -13.04
CA THR A 105 -17.25 -3.36 -12.35
C THR A 105 -16.08 -3.06 -11.43
N LYS A 106 -15.02 -3.88 -11.46
CA LYS A 106 -13.78 -3.57 -10.73
C LYS A 106 -13.13 -2.31 -11.29
N ALA A 107 -12.44 -1.61 -10.39
CA ALA A 107 -11.75 -0.37 -10.72
C ALA A 107 -10.73 -0.61 -11.85
N PRO A 108 -10.59 0.34 -12.78
CA PRO A 108 -9.64 0.22 -13.88
C PRO A 108 -8.20 0.25 -13.38
N GLY A 109 -7.30 -0.32 -14.17
CA GLY A 109 -5.87 -0.22 -13.94
C GLY A 109 -5.32 1.18 -14.23
N PRO A 110 -4.00 1.37 -14.14
CA PRO A 110 -3.33 2.61 -14.53
C PRO A 110 -3.58 3.01 -16.00
N ASP A 111 -3.95 2.03 -16.83
CA ASP A 111 -4.34 2.15 -18.23
C ASP A 111 -5.77 2.71 -18.42
N SER A 112 -6.53 2.91 -17.34
CA SER A 112 -7.92 3.36 -17.33
C SER A 112 -8.95 2.41 -17.96
N TYR A 113 -8.59 1.15 -18.22
CA TYR A 113 -9.52 0.13 -18.73
C TYR A 113 -9.94 -0.85 -17.62
N SER A 114 -11.22 -1.22 -17.59
CA SER A 114 -11.73 -2.24 -16.66
C SER A 114 -11.72 -3.63 -17.30
N ALA A 115 -11.92 -4.68 -16.49
CA ALA A 115 -12.04 -6.05 -16.99
C ALA A 115 -13.16 -6.22 -18.04
N GLY A 116 -14.22 -5.40 -17.98
CA GLY A 116 -15.29 -5.38 -18.98
C GLY A 116 -14.82 -4.98 -20.39
N PHE A 117 -13.68 -4.29 -20.53
CA PHE A 117 -13.07 -4.03 -21.83
C PHE A 117 -12.35 -5.26 -22.39
N TYR A 118 -11.66 -6.01 -21.55
CA TYR A 118 -10.79 -7.12 -21.97
C TYR A 118 -11.53 -8.43 -22.24
N LYS A 119 -12.55 -8.77 -21.44
CA LYS A 119 -13.30 -10.04 -21.58
C LYS A 119 -13.96 -10.23 -22.96
N PRO A 120 -14.59 -9.21 -23.58
CA PRO A 120 -15.17 -9.38 -24.92
C PRO A 120 -14.14 -9.62 -26.03
N HIS A 121 -12.90 -9.17 -25.84
CA HIS A 121 -11.83 -9.20 -26.84
C HIS A 121 -10.87 -10.39 -26.67
N GLY A 122 -10.84 -11.03 -25.50
CA GLY A 122 -9.99 -12.17 -25.18
C GLY A 122 -10.51 -13.53 -25.64
N ARG A 123 -10.93 -13.66 -26.92
CA ARG A 123 -11.30 -14.97 -27.50
C ARG A 123 -10.11 -15.92 -27.55
#